data_AF-A0A0S9P0Z2-F1
#
_entry.id   AF-A0A0S9P0Z2-F1
#
_cell.length_a   1.000
_cell.length_b   1.000
_cell.length_c   1.000
_cell.angle_alpha   90.00
_cell.angle_beta   90.00
_cell.angle_gamma   90.00
#
_symmetry.space_group_name_H-M   'P 1'
#
loop_
_entity.id
_entity.type
_entity.pdbx_description
1 polymer ?
#
loop_
_entity_poly.entity_id
_entity_poly.type
_entity_poly.pdbx_seq_one_letter_code
_entity_poly.pdbx_strand_id
1 'polypeptide(L)'
;MRNNKLVDYLLDLSHPRGGSKARFFLAFGFSRDRPMELADALADHVLRTEGRPQNLTENGPTKLVFEGRLRAPNGREPWVRSVWQVEADGVARLVTVVPLRRADEEA
;
A
#
# COMPACT_ATOMS: atom_id res chain seq x y z
N MET A 1 8.44 3.10 19.21
CA MET A 1 8.96 3.70 17.97
C MET A 1 9.13 2.59 16.93
N ARG A 2 8.13 2.32 16.09
CA ARG A 2 8.25 1.25 15.08
C ARG A 2 7.95 1.81 13.69
N ASN A 3 9.03 1.93 12.93
CA ASN A 3 9.12 1.79 11.48
C ASN A 3 8.72 2.97 10.56
N ASN A 4 9.57 4.01 10.53
CA ASN A 4 9.47 5.11 9.56
C ASN A 4 9.97 4.73 8.14
N LYS A 5 10.75 3.64 8.00
CA LYS A 5 11.35 3.20 6.72
C LYS A 5 10.33 2.94 5.61
N LEU A 6 9.15 2.47 5.98
CA LEU A 6 8.11 2.09 5.02
C LEU A 6 7.45 3.32 4.38
N VAL A 7 7.21 4.35 5.19
CA VAL A 7 6.61 5.58 4.72
C VAL A 7 7.64 6.45 3.99
N ASP A 8 8.88 6.45 4.48
CA ASP A 8 10.00 7.08 3.79
C ASP A 8 10.12 6.49 2.36
N TYR A 9 10.03 5.17 2.19
CA TYR A 9 10.06 4.55 0.85
C TYR A 9 8.90 4.95 -0.07
N LEU A 10 7.66 5.03 0.44
CA LEU A 10 6.48 5.32 -0.40
C LEU A 10 6.35 6.79 -0.79
N LEU A 11 6.86 7.71 0.04
CA LEU A 11 6.79 9.15 -0.19
C LEU A 11 8.11 9.76 -0.65
N ASP A 12 9.16 8.95 -0.82
CA ASP A 12 10.44 9.38 -1.38
C ASP A 12 10.37 9.51 -2.90
N LEU A 13 10.31 10.76 -3.37
CA LEU A 13 10.37 11.14 -4.78
C LEU A 13 11.76 10.92 -5.41
N SER A 14 12.82 10.78 -4.60
CA SER A 14 14.20 10.60 -5.08
C SER A 14 14.53 9.15 -5.44
N HIS A 15 13.68 8.20 -5.04
CA HIS A 15 13.85 6.80 -5.38
C HIS A 15 13.49 6.52 -6.85
N PRO A 16 14.40 5.95 -7.67
CA PRO A 16 14.17 5.75 -9.12
C PRO A 16 12.91 4.95 -9.46
N ARG A 17 12.47 4.05 -8.54
CA ARG A 17 11.25 3.24 -8.67
C ARG A 17 10.02 3.79 -7.92
N GLY A 18 10.21 4.79 -7.05
CA GLY A 18 9.18 5.36 -6.15
C GLY A 18 8.49 6.62 -6.67
N GLY A 19 9.14 7.36 -7.58
CA GLY A 19 8.67 8.70 -7.99
C GLY A 19 7.24 8.78 -8.55
N SER A 20 6.75 7.76 -9.25
CA SER A 20 5.36 7.74 -9.74
C SER A 20 4.33 7.47 -8.64
N LYS A 21 4.67 6.64 -7.65
CA LYS A 21 3.81 6.33 -6.50
C LYS A 21 3.78 7.50 -5.53
N ALA A 22 4.93 8.11 -5.26
CA ALA A 22 5.02 9.30 -4.42
C ALA A 22 4.18 10.45 -4.99
N ARG A 23 4.27 10.75 -6.30
CA ARG A 23 3.40 11.77 -6.92
C ARG A 23 1.91 11.47 -6.76
N PHE A 24 1.51 10.20 -6.90
CA PHE A 24 0.13 9.79 -6.66
C PHE A 24 -0.29 10.12 -5.22
N PHE A 25 0.43 9.63 -4.21
CA PHE A 25 0.05 9.86 -2.81
C PHE A 25 0.06 11.34 -2.44
N LEU A 26 1.04 12.10 -2.90
CA LEU A 26 1.09 13.56 -2.70
C LEU A 26 -0.13 14.25 -3.34
N ALA A 27 -0.56 13.85 -4.53
CA ALA A 27 -1.76 14.40 -5.18
C ALA A 27 -3.05 14.08 -4.41
N PHE A 28 -3.04 13.08 -3.53
CA PHE A 28 -4.13 12.71 -2.62
C PHE A 28 -4.04 13.35 -1.23
N GLY A 29 -3.06 14.23 -1.01
CA GLY A 29 -2.92 15.01 0.23
C GLY A 29 -2.06 14.35 1.30
N PHE A 30 -1.46 13.18 1.03
CA PHE A 30 -0.45 12.61 1.89
C PHE A 30 0.83 13.47 1.88
N SER A 31 1.56 13.51 2.98
CA SER A 31 2.79 14.29 3.11
C SER A 31 3.90 13.50 3.79
N ARG A 32 5.15 13.79 3.40
CA ARG A 32 6.36 13.27 4.05
C ARG A 32 6.48 13.73 5.51
N ASP A 33 5.92 14.89 5.83
CA ASP A 33 5.93 15.44 7.20
C ASP A 33 4.90 14.75 8.10
N ARG A 34 3.91 14.06 7.50
CA ARG A 34 2.84 13.34 8.20
C ARG A 34 2.78 11.88 7.74
N PRO A 35 3.86 11.12 7.94
CA PRO A 35 3.97 9.76 7.42
C PRO A 35 2.93 8.80 8.02
N MET A 36 2.53 9.05 9.26
CA MET A 36 1.53 8.24 9.96
C MET A 36 0.16 8.25 9.26
N GLU A 37 -0.22 9.34 8.59
CA GLU A 37 -1.51 9.40 7.87
C GLU A 37 -1.60 8.35 6.76
N LEU A 38 -0.49 8.10 6.05
CA LEU A 38 -0.43 7.05 5.03
C LEU A 38 -0.44 5.65 5.67
N ALA A 39 0.27 5.47 6.78
CA ALA A 39 0.30 4.21 7.49
C ALA A 39 -1.10 3.82 8.02
N ASP A 40 -1.80 4.78 8.63
CA ASP A 40 -3.15 4.60 9.15
C ASP A 40 -4.15 4.34 8.02
N ALA A 41 -4.06 5.07 6.91
CA ALA A 41 -4.88 4.83 5.74
C ALA A 41 -4.66 3.43 5.14
N LEU A 42 -3.42 2.94 5.08
CA LEU A 42 -3.11 1.59 4.59
C LEU A 42 -3.61 0.50 5.55
N ALA A 43 -3.51 0.73 6.85
CA ALA A 43 -4.06 -0.19 7.85
C ALA A 43 -5.60 -0.27 7.74
N ASP A 44 -6.27 0.87 7.65
CA ASP A 44 -7.72 0.96 7.45
C ASP A 44 -8.15 0.29 6.13
N HIS A 45 -7.41 0.50 5.04
CA HIS A 45 -7.63 -0.16 3.76
C HIS A 45 -7.57 -1.70 3.88
N VAL A 46 -6.56 -2.24 4.57
CA VAL A 46 -6.42 -3.69 4.80
C VAL A 46 -7.57 -4.22 5.65
N LEU A 47 -8.00 -3.50 6.69
CA LEU A 47 -9.11 -3.92 7.55
C LEU A 47 -10.46 -3.91 6.84
N ARG A 48 -10.65 -3.02 5.86
CA ARG A 48 -11.92 -2.89 5.10
C ARG A 48 -11.99 -3.79 3.88
N THR A 49 -10.88 -4.41 3.48
CA THR A 49 -10.77 -5.14 2.23
C THR A 49 -10.51 -6.61 2.51
N GLU A 50 -11.21 -7.51 1.81
CA GLU A 50 -10.90 -8.93 1.90
C GLU A 50 -9.57 -9.23 1.22
N GLY A 51 -8.60 -9.73 1.99
CA GLY A 51 -7.30 -10.11 1.49
C GLY A 51 -7.37 -11.40 0.68
N ARG A 52 -6.71 -11.42 -0.48
CA ARG A 52 -6.54 -12.63 -1.30
C ARG A 52 -5.12 -13.16 -1.14
N PRO A 53 -4.93 -14.41 -0.70
CA PRO A 53 -3.61 -15.02 -0.68
C PRO A 53 -3.12 -15.27 -2.11
N GLN A 54 -1.89 -14.88 -2.38
CA GLN A 54 -1.17 -15.14 -3.61
C GLN A 54 0.13 -15.88 -3.27
N ASN A 55 0.16 -17.17 -3.60
CA ASN A 55 1.36 -17.97 -3.48
C ASN A 55 2.16 -17.88 -4.78
N LEU A 56 3.42 -17.46 -4.70
CA LEU A 56 4.31 -17.39 -5.86
C LEU A 56 4.87 -18.76 -6.24
N THR A 57 4.99 -19.67 -5.27
CA THR A 57 5.44 -21.07 -5.43
C THR A 57 4.86 -21.92 -4.29
N GLU A 58 4.81 -23.24 -4.47
CA GLU A 58 4.26 -24.21 -3.49
C GLU A 58 4.92 -24.10 -2.09
N ASN A 59 6.18 -23.65 -2.03
CA ASN A 59 6.94 -23.37 -0.80
C ASN A 59 7.43 -21.90 -0.69
N GLY A 60 6.84 -20.98 -1.45
CA GLY A 60 7.26 -19.58 -1.48
C GLY A 60 6.73 -18.76 -0.31
N PRO A 61 7.27 -17.56 -0.07
CA PRO A 61 6.69 -16.63 0.90
C PRO A 61 5.26 -16.28 0.48
N THR A 62 4.31 -16.43 1.41
CA THR A 62 2.91 -16.09 1.19
C THR A 62 2.77 -14.59 1.02
N LYS A 63 2.18 -14.16 -0.10
CA LYS A 63 1.78 -12.77 -0.28
C LYS A 63 0.28 -12.60 -0.05
N LEU A 64 -0.10 -11.52 0.61
CA LEU A 64 -1.49 -11.09 0.75
C LEU A 64 -1.69 -9.87 -0.13
N VAL A 65 -2.72 -9.93 -0.98
CA VAL A 65 -3.10 -8.86 -1.88
C VAL A 65 -4.44 -8.31 -1.44
N PHE A 66 -4.50 -7.00 -1.21
CA PHE A 66 -5.73 -6.28 -0.89
C PHE A 66 -6.00 -5.28 -2.00
N GLU A 67 -7.18 -5.34 -2.60
CA GLU A 67 -7.63 -4.44 -3.65
C GLU A 67 -8.90 -3.74 -3.22
N GLY A 68 -8.86 -2.42 -3.13
CA GLY A 68 -9.94 -1.67 -2.54
C GLY A 68 -9.65 -0.20 -2.43
N ARG A 69 -10.58 0.51 -1.79
CA ARG A 69 -10.50 1.96 -1.59
C ARG A 69 -9.50 2.30 -0.47
N LEU A 70 -8.73 3.35 -0.69
CA LEU A 70 -7.84 3.96 0.30
C LEU A 70 -8.38 5.32 0.69
N ARG A 71 -8.64 5.58 1.97
CA ARG A 71 -9.09 6.89 2.43
C ARG A 71 -7.94 7.88 2.42
N ALA A 72 -8.05 8.92 1.60
CA ALA A 72 -7.03 9.94 1.49
C ALA A 72 -7.36 11.20 2.31
N PRO A 73 -6.34 11.95 2.79
CA PRO A 73 -6.52 13.18 3.56
C PRO A 73 -7.37 14.23 2.85
N ASN A 74 -7.35 14.26 1.52
CA ASN A 74 -8.17 15.21 0.74
C ASN A 74 -9.63 14.77 0.55
N GLY A 75 -10.09 13.76 1.27
CA GLY A 75 -11.47 13.27 1.26
C GLY A 75 -11.82 12.36 0.09
N ARG A 76 -10.89 12.13 -0.85
CA ARG A 76 -11.09 11.18 -1.95
C ARG A 76 -10.71 9.77 -1.53
N GLU A 77 -11.28 8.78 -2.22
CA GLU A 77 -11.04 7.36 -1.97
C GLU A 77 -10.54 6.63 -3.23
N PRO A 78 -9.26 6.79 -3.62
CA PRO A 78 -8.74 6.08 -4.78
C PRO A 78 -8.70 4.56 -4.56
N TRP A 79 -8.85 3.82 -5.65
CA TRP A 79 -8.61 2.37 -5.67
C TRP A 79 -7.11 2.07 -5.72
N VAL A 80 -6.67 1.17 -4.85
CA VAL A 80 -5.29 0.73 -4.75
C VAL A 80 -5.22 -0.78 -4.57
N ARG A 81 -4.12 -1.37 -5.03
CA ARG A 81 -3.68 -2.71 -4.68
C ARG A 81 -2.51 -2.57 -3.72
N SER A 82 -2.66 -3.09 -2.51
CA SER A 82 -1.55 -3.24 -1.56
C SER A 82 -1.12 -4.70 -1.50
N VAL A 83 0.19 -4.94 -1.60
CA VAL A 83 0.80 -6.28 -1.58
C VAL A 83 1.66 -6.38 -0.35
N TRP A 84 1.41 -7.41 0.45
CA TRP A 84 2.09 -7.69 1.70
C TRP A 84 2.72 -9.06 1.64
N GLN A 85 3.89 -9.25 2.23
CA GLN A 85 4.54 -10.54 2.38
C GLN A 85 4.46 -10.96 3.84
N VAL A 86 3.94 -12.16 4.09
CA VAL A 86 3.94 -12.76 5.42
C VAL A 86 5.31 -13.37 5.67
N GLU A 87 5.98 -12.90 6.71
CA GLU A 87 7.27 -13.43 7.15
C GLU A 87 7.06 -14.65 8.07
N ALA A 88 8.13 -15.40 8.33
CA ALA A 88 8.08 -16.61 9.15
C ALA A 88 7.61 -16.38 10.61
N ASP A 89 7.72 -15.13 11.10
CA ASP A 89 7.22 -14.71 12.42
C ASP A 89 5.72 -14.35 12.42
N GLY A 90 5.03 -14.52 11.29
CA GLY A 90 3.62 -14.18 11.11
C GLY A 90 3.37 -12.70 10.86
N VAL A 91 4.41 -11.86 10.81
CA VAL A 91 4.25 -10.43 10.54
C VAL A 91 4.15 -10.19 9.03
N ALA A 92 3.09 -9.51 8.60
CA ALA A 92 2.95 -9.05 7.23
C ALA A 92 3.73 -7.74 7.01
N ARG A 93 4.64 -7.72 6.04
CA ARG A 93 5.37 -6.53 5.62
C ARG A 93 4.89 -6.05 4.27
N LEU A 94 4.61 -4.75 4.17
CA LEU A 94 4.22 -4.15 2.90
C LEU A 94 5.37 -4.23 1.90
N VAL A 95 5.09 -4.82 0.74
CA VAL A 95 6.02 -4.96 -0.38
C VAL A 95 5.86 -3.78 -1.33
N THR A 96 4.61 -3.47 -1.72
CA THR A 96 4.30 -2.35 -2.61
C THR A 96 2.83 -1.96 -2.51
N VAL A 97 2.54 -0.71 -2.87
CA VAL A 97 1.20 -0.23 -3.17
C VAL A 97 1.19 0.30 -4.58
N VAL A 98 0.19 -0.05 -5.37
CA VAL A 98 0.01 0.46 -6.73
C VAL A 98 -1.41 1.02 -6.89
N PRO A 99 -1.58 2.21 -7.49
CA PRO A 99 -2.89 2.69 -7.88
C PRO A 99 -3.51 1.74 -8.90
N LEU A 100 -4.78 1.39 -8.72
CA LEU A 100 -5.55 0.69 -9.73
C LEU A 100 -6.33 1.72 -10.54
N ARG A 101 -6.44 1.52 -11.86
CA ARG A 101 -7.34 2.33 -12.68
C ARG A 101 -8.72 1.71 -12.59
N ARG A 102 -9.76 2.55 -12.60
CA ARG A 102 -11.18 2.15 -12.48
C ARG A 102 -11.65 1.10 -13.51
N ALA A 103 -10.87 0.83 -14.56
CA ALA A 103 -11.17 -0.18 -15.57
C ALA A 103 -10.88 -1.63 -15.11
N ASP A 104 -10.21 -1.82 -13.96
CA ASP A 104 -9.90 -3.15 -13.43
C ASP A 104 -11.08 -3.77 -12.63
N GLU A 105 -12.24 -3.10 -12.56
CA GLU A 105 -13.46 -3.56 -11.88
C GLU A 105 -14.30 -4.57 -12.69
N GLU A 106 -14.00 -4.82 -13.99
CA GLU A 106 -14.85 -5.61 -14.90
C GLU A 106 -14.22 -6.90 -15.49
N ALA A 107 -13.08 -7.39 -14.98
CA ALA A 107 -12.44 -8.62 -15.49
C ALA A 107 -12.65 -9.84 -14.59
#